data_AF-A0A9P5PQC7-F1
#
_entry.id   AF-A0A9P5PQC7-F1
#
_cell.length_a   1.000
_cell.length_b   1.000
_cell.length_c   1.000
_cell.angle_alpha   90.00
_cell.angle_beta   90.00
_cell.angle_gamma   90.00
#
_symmetry.space_group_name_H-M   'P 1'
#
loop_
_entity.id
_entity.type
_entity.pdbx_description
1 polymer ?
#
loop_
_entity_poly.entity_id
_entity_poly.type
_entity_poly.pdbx_seq_one_letter_code
_entity_poly.pdbx_strand_id
1 'polypeptide(L)'
;MTDSGLRCPSCGHLSSDVRLSIPDETPRINKLLTSNDRPTQSEERHFQHFVVQGESEIQYLETRMAQVRGLFNNLKTELERATEAVKEYKSMLNPVRRLPFEILREIFLYGAGMRMEAGSHFASSSHSMDVASPPWVYGRVCSSWKEVTVRTPLLWTRIKVV
;
A
#
# COMPACT_ATOMS: atom_id res chain seq x y z
N MET A 1 -14.93 19.83 -38.20
CA MET A 1 -15.63 19.38 -36.97
C MET A 1 -14.63 19.52 -35.84
N THR A 2 -14.89 20.48 -34.94
CA THR A 2 -13.97 20.95 -33.90
C THR A 2 -13.94 19.96 -32.73
N ASP A 3 -12.82 19.28 -32.55
CA ASP A 3 -12.51 18.50 -31.35
C ASP A 3 -12.37 19.46 -30.15
N SER A 4 -13.45 19.57 -29.39
CA SER A 4 -13.55 20.45 -28.23
C SER A 4 -13.03 19.64 -27.06
N GLY A 5 -11.79 19.88 -26.64
CA GLY A 5 -11.09 19.10 -25.62
C GLY A 5 -11.98 18.80 -24.41
N LEU A 6 -12.16 17.52 -24.11
CA LEU A 6 -12.98 17.06 -22.99
C LEU A 6 -12.28 17.42 -21.67
N ARG A 7 -12.94 18.25 -20.84
CA ARG A 7 -12.56 18.46 -19.43
C ARG A 7 -12.82 17.19 -18.65
N CYS A 8 -11.84 16.71 -17.89
CA CYS A 8 -12.08 15.66 -16.90
C CYS A 8 -13.10 16.17 -15.86
N PRO A 9 -14.24 15.49 -15.64
CA PRO A 9 -15.27 15.95 -14.71
C PRO A 9 -14.83 15.85 -13.25
N SER A 10 -13.84 15.01 -12.94
CA SER A 10 -13.37 14.79 -11.57
C SER A 10 -12.23 15.71 -11.15
N CYS A 11 -11.33 16.08 -12.08
CA CYS A 11 -10.18 16.95 -11.78
C CYS A 11 -10.06 18.20 -12.66
N GLY A 12 -11.04 18.44 -13.54
CA GLY A 12 -11.08 19.62 -14.42
C GLY A 12 -10.02 19.64 -15.52
N HIS A 13 -9.22 18.58 -15.68
CA HIS A 13 -8.08 18.56 -16.59
C HIS A 13 -8.50 18.69 -18.05
N LEU A 14 -7.86 19.64 -18.76
CA LEU A 14 -7.86 19.79 -20.21
C LEU A 14 -6.46 19.55 -20.74
N SER A 15 -6.36 18.77 -21.81
CA SER A 15 -5.09 18.58 -22.52
C SER A 15 -4.65 19.82 -23.33
N SER A 16 -5.53 20.82 -23.46
CA SER A 16 -5.34 22.02 -24.28
C SER A 16 -5.06 23.29 -23.47
N ASP A 17 -4.72 23.19 -22.18
CA ASP A 17 -4.33 24.37 -21.42
C ASP A 17 -3.10 25.01 -22.08
N VAL A 18 -3.25 26.27 -22.49
CA VAL A 18 -2.16 27.05 -23.10
C VAL A 18 -1.09 27.22 -22.03
N ARG A 19 0.03 26.54 -22.21
CA ARG A 19 1.17 26.65 -21.31
C ARG A 19 1.84 28.00 -21.52
N LEU A 20 2.30 28.59 -20.42
CA LEU A 20 3.22 29.72 -20.49
C LEU A 20 4.43 29.33 -21.35
N SER A 21 4.64 30.02 -22.48
CA SER A 21 5.86 29.87 -23.27
C SER A 21 7.00 30.56 -22.55
N ILE A 22 8.00 29.78 -22.13
CA ILE A 22 9.21 30.31 -21.51
C ILE A 22 10.04 30.97 -22.62
N PRO A 23 10.40 32.26 -22.51
CA PRO A 23 11.25 32.93 -23.49
C PRO A 23 12.62 32.27 -23.55
N ASP A 24 13.17 32.16 -24.75
CA ASP A 24 14.52 31.64 -24.95
C ASP A 24 15.57 32.58 -24.33
N GLU A 25 16.64 32.00 -23.77
CA GLU A 25 17.78 32.79 -23.32
C GLU A 25 18.52 33.42 -24.51
N THR A 26 18.47 34.75 -24.58
CA THR A 26 19.23 35.51 -25.58
C THR A 26 20.56 35.99 -24.99
N PRO A 27 21.58 36.27 -25.82
CA PRO A 27 22.83 36.88 -25.35
C PRO A 27 22.60 38.19 -24.58
N ARG A 28 21.55 38.94 -24.95
CA ARG A 28 21.14 40.16 -24.24
C ARG A 28 20.59 39.84 -22.85
N ILE A 29 19.71 38.85 -22.73
CA ILE A 29 19.18 38.38 -21.43
C ILE A 29 20.33 37.87 -20.56
N ASN A 30 21.22 37.04 -21.10
CA ASN A 30 22.36 36.50 -20.35
C ASN A 30 23.32 37.60 -19.86
N LYS A 31 23.54 38.65 -20.67
CA LYS A 31 24.30 39.82 -20.21
C LYS A 31 23.60 40.52 -19.05
N LEU A 32 22.28 40.75 -19.15
CA LEU A 32 21.50 41.38 -18.08
C LEU A 32 21.44 40.54 -16.79
N LEU A 33 21.51 39.21 -16.90
CA LEU A 33 21.57 38.30 -15.74
C LEU A 33 22.94 38.26 -15.05
N THR A 34 24.01 38.61 -15.77
CA THR A 34 25.41 38.52 -15.29
C THR A 34 26.06 39.88 -15.06
N SER A 35 25.37 40.97 -15.35
CA SER A 35 25.83 42.34 -15.12
C SER A 35 24.75 43.23 -14.50
N ASN A 36 25.14 44.38 -13.96
CA ASN A 36 24.21 45.40 -13.46
C ASN A 36 23.76 46.38 -14.57
N ASP A 37 23.82 45.98 -15.84
CA ASP A 37 23.36 46.80 -16.96
C ASP A 37 21.85 47.05 -16.84
N ARG A 38 21.41 48.29 -17.08
CA ARG A 38 19.99 48.61 -17.05
C ARG A 38 19.27 48.02 -18.28
N PRO A 39 18.07 47.42 -18.12
CA PRO A 39 17.19 47.11 -19.23
C PRO A 39 16.74 48.38 -19.96
N THR A 40 16.48 48.27 -21.25
CA THR A 40 15.77 49.28 -22.02
C THR A 40 14.30 49.32 -21.61
N GLN A 41 13.60 50.42 -21.89
CA GLN A 41 12.19 50.55 -21.52
C GLN A 41 11.29 49.50 -22.20
N SER A 42 11.62 49.06 -23.41
CA SER A 42 10.89 47.97 -24.08
C SER A 42 11.17 46.63 -23.40
N GLU A 43 12.42 46.32 -23.08
CA GLU A 43 12.78 45.10 -22.32
C GLU A 43 12.06 45.07 -20.97
N GLU A 44 12.05 46.18 -20.23
CA GLU A 44 11.39 46.29 -18.93
C GLU A 44 9.89 46.00 -19.01
N ARG A 45 9.18 46.54 -20.02
CA ARG A 45 7.75 46.25 -20.24
C ARG A 45 7.51 44.77 -20.56
N HIS A 46 8.36 44.16 -21.38
CA HIS A 46 8.24 42.73 -21.72
C HIS A 46 8.47 41.86 -20.48
N PHE A 47 9.48 42.16 -19.66
CA PHE A 47 9.76 41.43 -18.44
C PHE A 47 8.63 41.57 -17.43
N GLN A 48 8.11 42.78 -17.21
CA GLN A 48 6.97 43.00 -16.31
C GLN A 48 5.73 42.23 -16.74
N HIS A 49 5.39 42.26 -18.04
CA HIS A 49 4.27 41.47 -18.57
C HIS A 49 4.49 39.96 -18.36
N PHE A 50 5.70 39.47 -18.65
CA PHE A 50 6.04 38.07 -18.45
C PHE A 50 5.96 37.64 -16.97
N VAL A 51 6.41 38.49 -16.04
CA VAL A 51 6.32 38.22 -14.59
C VAL A 51 4.86 38.06 -14.17
N VAL A 52 3.97 39.00 -14.54
CA VAL A 52 2.54 38.91 -14.18
C VAL A 52 1.90 37.64 -14.76
N GLN A 53 2.19 37.33 -16.02
CA GLN A 53 1.66 36.12 -16.67
C GLN A 53 2.21 34.85 -16.01
N GLY A 54 3.50 34.83 -15.68
CA GLY A 54 4.18 33.72 -15.01
C GLY A 54 3.66 33.47 -13.60
N GLU A 55 3.47 34.51 -12.80
CA GLU A 55 2.90 34.41 -11.45
C GLU A 55 1.48 33.83 -11.48
N SER A 56 0.65 34.27 -12.41
CA SER A 56 -0.70 33.73 -12.60
C SER A 56 -0.68 32.24 -12.97
N GLU A 57 0.24 31.82 -13.86
CA GLU A 57 0.37 30.41 -14.25
C GLU A 57 0.89 29.55 -13.10
N ILE A 58 1.87 30.05 -12.33
CA ILE A 58 2.39 29.36 -11.15
C ILE A 58 1.25 29.09 -10.16
N GLN A 59 0.46 30.12 -9.83
CA GLN A 59 -0.66 29.98 -8.90
C GLN A 59 -1.72 28.99 -9.40
N TYR A 60 -2.00 29.00 -10.70
CA TYR A 60 -2.91 28.04 -11.33
C TYR A 60 -2.40 26.61 -11.20
N LEU A 61 -1.13 26.36 -11.53
CA LEU A 61 -0.52 25.03 -11.45
C LEU A 61 -0.45 24.53 -10.00
N GLU A 62 -0.10 25.39 -9.04
CA GLU A 62 -0.09 25.05 -7.62
C GLU A 62 -1.47 24.63 -7.11
N THR A 63 -2.51 25.39 -7.48
CA THR A 63 -3.90 25.08 -7.14
C THR A 63 -4.31 23.72 -7.71
N ARG A 64 -3.94 23.44 -8.95
CA ARG A 64 -4.23 22.15 -9.60
C ARG A 64 -3.49 20.99 -8.96
N MET A 65 -2.21 21.18 -8.63
CA MET A 65 -1.44 20.18 -7.90
C MET A 65 -2.10 19.86 -6.56
N ALA A 66 -2.58 20.87 -5.84
CA ALA A 66 -3.30 20.67 -4.58
C ALA A 66 -4.60 19.87 -4.78
N GLN A 67 -5.40 20.19 -5.80
CA GLN A 67 -6.63 19.46 -6.12
C GLN A 67 -6.36 17.99 -6.47
N VAL A 68 -5.40 17.73 -7.35
CA VAL A 68 -5.04 16.36 -7.76
C VAL A 68 -4.50 15.56 -6.56
N ARG A 69 -3.68 16.18 -5.70
CA ARG A 69 -3.21 15.54 -4.46
C ARG A 69 -4.37 15.19 -3.52
N GLY A 70 -5.35 16.08 -3.40
CA GLY A 70 -6.57 15.82 -2.61
C GLY A 70 -7.35 14.60 -3.12
N LEU A 71 -7.61 14.56 -4.43
CA LEU A 71 -8.29 13.41 -5.06
C LEU A 71 -7.50 12.11 -4.91
N PHE A 72 -6.18 12.16 -5.12
CA PHE A 72 -5.31 11.01 -4.95
C PHE A 72 -5.37 10.47 -3.52
N ASN A 73 -5.27 11.35 -2.52
CA ASN A 73 -5.33 10.95 -1.11
C ASN A 73 -6.68 10.31 -0.76
N ASN A 74 -7.79 10.85 -1.26
CA ASN A 74 -9.12 10.28 -1.04
C ASN A 74 -9.22 8.86 -1.61
N LEU A 75 -8.83 8.67 -2.87
CA LEU A 75 -8.83 7.35 -3.53
C LEU A 75 -7.91 6.37 -2.81
N LYS A 76 -6.74 6.82 -2.35
CA LYS A 76 -5.82 6.00 -1.58
C LYS A 76 -6.47 5.51 -0.28
N THR A 77 -7.12 6.40 0.47
CA THR A 77 -7.80 6.01 1.72
C THR A 77 -8.97 5.06 1.45
N GLU A 78 -9.73 5.26 0.37
CA GLU A 78 -10.80 4.33 -0.02
C GLU A 78 -10.25 2.94 -0.37
N LEU A 79 -9.14 2.89 -1.12
CA LEU A 79 -8.46 1.65 -1.46
C LEU A 79 -7.97 0.91 -0.21
N GLU A 80 -7.35 1.62 0.73
CA GLU A 80 -6.88 1.06 2.01
C GLU A 80 -8.05 0.47 2.81
N ARG A 81 -9.16 1.21 2.95
CA ARG A 81 -10.38 0.73 3.63
C ARG A 81 -10.97 -0.50 2.97
N ALA A 82 -11.11 -0.49 1.64
CA ALA A 82 -11.64 -1.61 0.88
C ALA A 82 -10.74 -2.85 1.00
N THR A 83 -9.43 -2.66 0.98
CA THR A 83 -8.45 -3.75 1.10
C THR A 83 -8.52 -4.41 2.47
N GLU A 84 -8.56 -3.63 3.55
CA GLU A 84 -8.68 -4.19 4.90
C GLU A 84 -10.02 -4.91 5.09
N ALA A 85 -11.13 -4.32 4.62
CA ALA A 85 -12.43 -4.97 4.66
C ALA A 85 -12.39 -6.32 3.93
N VAL A 86 -11.90 -6.37 2.68
CA VAL A 86 -11.81 -7.64 1.93
C VAL A 86 -10.96 -8.67 2.67
N LYS A 87 -9.86 -8.26 3.31
CA LYS A 87 -9.01 -9.14 4.11
C LYS A 87 -9.73 -9.68 5.35
N GLU A 88 -10.46 -8.85 6.08
CA GLU A 88 -11.28 -9.26 7.23
C GLU A 88 -12.35 -10.27 6.82
N TYR A 89 -13.09 -10.00 5.73
CA TYR A 89 -14.11 -10.91 5.23
C TYR A 89 -13.51 -12.23 4.73
N LYS A 90 -12.35 -12.21 4.06
CA LYS A 90 -11.61 -13.44 3.70
C LYS A 90 -11.20 -14.24 4.94
N SER A 91 -10.79 -13.57 6.02
CA SER A 91 -10.47 -14.22 7.30
C SER A 91 -11.70 -14.87 7.93
N MET A 92 -12.86 -14.20 7.91
CA MET A 92 -14.12 -14.75 8.39
C MET A 92 -14.63 -15.92 7.55
N LEU A 93 -14.41 -15.87 6.24
CA LEU A 93 -14.78 -16.93 5.30
C LEU A 93 -13.69 -18.02 5.17
N ASN A 94 -12.65 -17.98 6.00
CA ASN A 94 -11.59 -18.97 5.94
C ASN A 94 -12.18 -20.39 6.13
N PRO A 95 -11.94 -21.34 5.19
CA PRO A 95 -12.52 -22.68 5.24
C PRO A 95 -12.28 -23.42 6.55
N VAL A 96 -11.16 -23.14 7.23
CA VAL A 96 -10.80 -23.79 8.49
C VAL A 96 -11.80 -23.52 9.61
N ARG A 97 -12.53 -22.40 9.55
CA ARG A 97 -13.59 -22.05 10.51
C ARG A 97 -14.86 -22.90 10.36
N ARG A 98 -14.99 -23.63 9.24
CA ARG A 98 -16.13 -24.50 8.94
C ARG A 98 -15.81 -25.98 9.10
N LEU A 99 -14.56 -26.33 9.41
CA LEU A 99 -14.17 -27.72 9.59
C LEU A 99 -14.81 -28.28 10.86
N PRO A 100 -15.39 -29.49 10.79
CA PRO A 100 -15.79 -30.23 11.98
C PRO A 100 -14.60 -30.48 12.90
N PHE A 101 -14.90 -30.67 14.18
CA PHE A 101 -13.91 -30.96 15.22
C PHE A 101 -13.00 -32.12 14.83
N GLU A 102 -13.58 -33.18 14.26
CA GLU A 102 -12.91 -34.42 13.89
C GLU A 102 -11.87 -34.18 12.80
N ILE A 103 -12.22 -33.40 11.80
CA ILE A 103 -11.32 -33.08 10.68
C ILE A 103 -10.18 -32.19 11.17
N LEU A 104 -10.48 -31.18 11.98
CA LEU A 104 -9.45 -30.30 12.55
C LEU A 104 -8.50 -31.07 13.48
N ARG A 105 -9.03 -32.00 14.29
CA ARG A 105 -8.26 -32.92 15.12
C ARG A 105 -7.31 -33.77 14.28
N GLU A 106 -7.80 -34.36 13.18
CA GLU A 106 -6.97 -35.18 12.31
C GLU A 106 -5.82 -34.40 11.66
N ILE A 107 -6.11 -33.16 11.21
CA ILE A 107 -5.08 -32.25 10.70
C ILE A 107 -4.02 -31.97 11.78
N PHE A 108 -4.42 -31.70 13.03
CA PHE A 108 -3.48 -31.44 14.12
C PHE A 108 -2.63 -32.66 14.45
N LEU A 109 -3.21 -33.86 14.48
CA LEU A 109 -2.48 -35.10 14.71
C LEU A 109 -1.44 -35.35 13.62
N TYR A 110 -1.80 -35.09 12.37
CA TYR A 110 -0.88 -35.21 11.25
C TYR A 110 0.26 -34.18 11.34
N GLY A 111 -0.07 -32.90 11.58
CA GLY A 111 0.90 -31.82 11.69
C GLY A 111 1.82 -31.92 12.92
N ALA A 112 1.35 -32.51 14.01
CA ALA A 112 2.16 -32.85 15.18
C ALA A 112 2.96 -34.16 15.01
N GLY A 113 2.92 -34.78 13.83
CA GLY A 113 3.67 -36.01 13.55
C GLY A 113 3.17 -37.23 14.32
N MET A 114 1.99 -37.18 14.93
CA MET A 114 1.38 -38.31 15.66
C MET A 114 0.97 -39.46 14.72
N ARG A 115 0.88 -39.17 13.42
CA ARG A 115 0.62 -40.15 12.36
C ARG A 115 1.89 -40.78 11.78
N MET A 116 3.08 -40.31 12.17
CA MET A 116 4.37 -40.88 11.76
C MET A 116 4.85 -41.92 12.77
N GLU A 117 5.82 -42.75 12.37
CA GLU A 117 6.56 -43.62 13.28
C GLU A 117 7.23 -42.82 14.40
N ALA A 118 7.23 -43.36 15.62
CA ALA A 118 7.74 -42.66 16.79
C ALA A 118 9.23 -42.30 16.64
N GLY A 119 10.04 -43.21 16.08
CA GLY A 119 11.46 -42.95 15.82
C GLY A 119 11.69 -41.76 14.91
N SER A 120 10.89 -41.63 13.84
CA SER A 120 10.95 -40.50 12.91
C SER A 120 10.54 -39.17 13.56
N HIS A 121 9.52 -39.19 14.43
CA HIS A 121 9.10 -38.01 15.20
C HIS A 121 10.23 -37.51 16.11
N PHE A 122 10.90 -38.42 16.84
CA PHE A 122 11.96 -38.04 17.78
C PHE A 122 13.31 -37.71 17.11
N ALA A 123 13.51 -38.09 15.85
CA ALA A 123 14.67 -37.71 15.05
C ALA A 123 14.69 -36.22 14.67
N SER A 124 13.55 -35.52 14.73
CA SER A 124 13.48 -34.07 14.50
C SER A 124 14.28 -33.28 15.55
N SER A 125 14.83 -32.13 15.16
CA SER A 125 15.48 -31.18 16.08
C SER A 125 14.49 -30.47 17.02
N SER A 126 13.19 -30.52 16.74
CA SER A 126 12.15 -29.94 17.58
C SER A 126 12.03 -30.66 18.92
N HIS A 127 11.92 -29.90 20.00
CA HIS A 127 11.68 -30.41 21.36
C HIS A 127 10.30 -29.98 21.88
N SER A 128 9.72 -30.75 22.79
CA SER A 128 8.34 -30.52 23.25
C SER A 128 8.16 -29.25 24.07
N MET A 129 9.22 -28.52 24.42
CA MET A 129 9.13 -27.21 25.06
C MET A 129 9.09 -26.02 24.08
N ASP A 130 9.17 -26.26 22.77
CA ASP A 130 9.10 -25.19 21.78
C ASP A 130 7.63 -24.79 21.59
N VAL A 131 7.26 -23.66 22.20
CA VAL A 131 5.89 -23.12 22.18
C VAL A 131 5.43 -22.67 20.79
N ALA A 132 6.37 -22.47 19.84
CA ALA A 132 6.06 -22.17 18.45
C ALA A 132 5.81 -23.44 17.61
N SER A 133 6.03 -24.63 18.18
CA SER A 133 5.82 -25.92 17.52
C SER A 133 4.53 -26.61 17.98
N PRO A 134 4.01 -27.58 17.20
CA PRO A 134 2.93 -28.46 17.67
C PRO A 134 3.32 -29.25 18.93
N PRO A 135 2.35 -29.52 19.83
CA PRO A 135 0.94 -29.13 19.75
C PRO A 135 0.65 -27.70 20.27
N TRP A 136 1.63 -27.01 20.86
CA TRP A 136 1.42 -25.72 21.53
C TRP A 136 0.89 -24.62 20.62
N VAL A 137 1.43 -24.54 19.40
CA VAL A 137 1.06 -23.50 18.43
C VAL A 137 -0.43 -23.55 18.10
N TYR A 138 -1.05 -24.73 18.07
CA TYR A 138 -2.47 -24.89 17.76
C TYR A 138 -3.37 -24.22 18.80
N GLY A 139 -3.02 -24.33 20.09
CA GLY A 139 -3.79 -23.74 21.18
C GLY A 139 -3.73 -22.21 21.26
N ARG A 140 -2.90 -21.57 20.43
CA ARG A 140 -2.69 -20.12 20.39
C ARG A 140 -3.37 -19.42 19.21
N VAL A 141 -3.97 -20.19 18.29
CA VAL A 141 -4.58 -19.62 17.08
C VAL A 141 -5.94 -18.99 17.36
N CYS A 142 -6.87 -19.75 17.95
CA CYS A 142 -8.20 -19.27 18.36
C CYS A 142 -8.81 -20.17 19.44
N SER A 143 -9.96 -19.77 20.01
CA SER A 143 -10.66 -20.56 21.04
C SER A 143 -11.07 -21.96 20.55
N SER A 144 -11.58 -22.07 19.32
CA SER A 144 -11.96 -23.35 18.72
C SER A 144 -10.77 -24.29 18.54
N TRP A 145 -9.64 -23.79 18.05
CA TRP A 145 -8.42 -24.60 17.91
C TRP A 145 -7.88 -25.04 19.27
N LYS A 146 -7.87 -24.13 20.26
CA LYS A 146 -7.51 -24.45 21.64
C LYS A 146 -8.37 -25.55 22.22
N GLU A 147 -9.68 -25.51 21.99
CA GLU A 147 -10.58 -26.58 22.40
C GLU A 147 -10.18 -27.92 21.78
N VAL A 148 -9.91 -27.97 20.46
CA VAL A 148 -9.46 -29.20 19.78
C VAL A 148 -8.14 -29.71 20.35
N THR A 149 -7.16 -28.83 20.59
CA THR A 149 -5.85 -29.20 21.14
C THR A 149 -5.98 -29.79 22.55
N VAL A 150 -6.80 -29.17 23.42
CA VAL A 150 -7.02 -29.64 24.79
C VAL A 150 -7.82 -30.94 24.81
N ARG A 151 -8.86 -31.06 23.97
CA ARG A 151 -9.74 -32.24 23.88
C ARG A 151 -9.14 -33.40 23.09
N THR A 152 -7.90 -33.29 22.62
CA THR A 152 -7.19 -34.36 21.92
C THR A 152 -5.97 -34.82 22.73
N PRO A 153 -6.14 -35.72 23.73
CA PRO A 153 -5.04 -36.21 24.58
C PRO A 153 -3.87 -36.81 23.80
N LEU A 154 -4.15 -37.41 22.64
CA LEU A 154 -3.13 -38.01 21.78
C LEU A 154 -2.05 -37.01 21.35
N LEU A 155 -2.35 -35.72 21.21
CA LEU A 155 -1.34 -34.69 20.90
C LEU A 155 -0.25 -34.55 21.97
N TRP A 156 -0.51 -35.05 23.17
CA TRP A 156 0.34 -34.87 24.36
C TRP A 156 1.07 -36.14 24.78
N THR A 157 1.09 -37.20 23.95
CA THR A 157 1.69 -38.49 24.32
C THR A 157 3.14 -38.66 23.85
N ARG A 158 3.63 -37.83 22.92
CA ARG A 158 5.03 -37.85 22.45
C ARG A 158 5.80 -36.65 22.97
N ILE A 159 6.48 -36.84 24.09
CA ILE A 159 7.21 -35.77 24.77
C ILE A 159 8.72 -36.01 24.60
N LYS A 160 9.40 -35.09 23.92
CA LYS A 160 10.86 -35.02 23.81
C LYS A 160 11.37 -33.94 24.76
N VAL A 161 12.01 -34.38 25.84
CA VAL A 161 12.76 -33.52 26.75
C VAL A 161 14.21 -33.50 26.26
N VAL A 162 14.84 -32.32 26.26
CA VAL A 162 16.27 -32.16 25.95
C VAL A 162 17.07 -32.18 27.25
#